data_AF-A0A920R3R8-F1
#
_entry.id   AF-A0A920R3R8-F1
#
_cell.length_a   1.000
_cell.length_b   1.000
_cell.length_c   1.000
_cell.angle_alpha   90.00
_cell.angle_beta   90.00
_cell.angle_gamma   90.00
#
_symmetry.space_group_name_H-M   'P 1'
#
loop_
_entity.id
_entity.type
_entity.pdbx_description
1 polymer ?
#
loop_
_entity_poly.entity_id
_entity_poly.type
_entity_poly.pdbx_seq_one_letter_code
_entity_poly.pdbx_strand_id
1 'polypeptide(L)'
;MTDKPFVFAEWVVRNDVPLEQAYELETQLLKATKDGLRNIDEISRFRANHFLTELDVSDYVRNFSYFLGENERSGQMDFQRRLDQLPAWRPDSQAVGSLR
;
A
#
# COMPACT_ATOMS: atom_id res chain seq x y z
N MET A 1 14.58 2.04 15.91
CA MET A 1 13.86 2.09 14.61
C MET A 1 14.64 1.24 13.61
N THR A 2 14.01 0.75 12.54
CA THR A 2 14.65 -0.15 11.56
C THR A 2 15.25 0.58 10.36
N ASP A 3 14.97 1.89 10.22
CA ASP A 3 15.38 2.77 9.12
C ASP A 3 15.06 2.23 7.71
N LYS A 4 14.12 1.29 7.63
CA LYS A 4 13.63 0.68 6.38
C LYS A 4 12.26 1.24 6.02
N PRO A 5 11.95 1.38 4.71
CA PRO A 5 10.59 1.71 4.28
C PRO A 5 9.61 0.61 4.71
N PHE A 6 8.34 1.00 4.90
CA PHE A 6 7.27 0.07 5.24
C PHE A 6 6.33 -0.11 4.04
N VAL A 7 6.10 -1.36 3.64
CA VAL A 7 5.18 -1.71 2.55
C VAL A 7 3.83 -2.06 3.16
N PHE A 8 2.84 -1.20 2.97
CA PHE A 8 1.49 -1.42 3.51
C PHE A 8 0.66 -2.37 2.64
N ALA A 9 0.84 -2.32 1.32
CA ALA A 9 0.09 -3.12 0.37
C ALA A 9 0.89 -3.32 -0.92
N GLU A 10 0.60 -4.40 -1.62
CA GLU A 10 1.09 -4.66 -2.96
C GLU A 10 0.00 -5.29 -3.82
N TRP A 11 0.09 -5.11 -5.14
CA TRP A 11 -0.76 -5.82 -6.08
C TRP A 11 -0.25 -7.25 -6.26
N VAL A 12 -1.14 -8.22 -6.11
CA VAL A 12 -0.85 -9.64 -6.31
C VAL A 12 -1.83 -10.24 -7.30
N VAL A 13 -1.36 -11.21 -8.07
CA VAL A 13 -2.20 -12.01 -8.97
C VAL A 13 -2.33 -13.41 -8.38
N ARG A 14 -3.50 -14.03 -8.53
CA ARG A 14 -3.70 -15.42 -8.11
C ARG A 14 -2.85 -16.37 -8.96
N ASN A 15 -2.40 -17.46 -8.34
CA ASN A 15 -1.53 -18.45 -9.01
C ASN A 15 -2.20 -19.21 -10.17
N ASP A 16 -3.52 -19.13 -10.30
CA ASP A 16 -4.30 -19.80 -11.36
C ASP A 16 -4.62 -18.89 -12.56
N VAL A 17 -4.17 -17.64 -12.54
CA VAL A 17 -4.35 -16.71 -13.65
C VAL A 17 -3.28 -16.95 -14.73
N PRO A 18 -3.65 -16.98 -16.02
CA PRO A 18 -2.68 -17.08 -17.10
C PRO A 18 -1.63 -15.97 -17.07
N LEU A 19 -0.36 -16.35 -17.28
CA LEU A 19 0.78 -15.43 -17.18
C LEU A 19 0.64 -14.20 -18.11
N GLU A 20 0.10 -14.38 -19.31
CA GLU A 20 -0.15 -13.29 -20.26
C GLU A 20 -1.10 -12.23 -19.68
N GLN A 21 -2.18 -12.65 -19.01
CA GLN A 21 -3.15 -11.74 -18.39
C GLN A 21 -2.52 -11.03 -17.17
N ALA A 22 -1.66 -11.72 -16.42
CA ALA A 22 -0.92 -11.11 -15.31
C ALA A 22 0.02 -10.00 -15.81
N TYR A 23 0.75 -10.23 -16.91
CA TYR A 23 1.61 -9.21 -17.52
C TYR A 23 0.84 -8.04 -18.13
N GLU A 24 -0.32 -8.32 -18.73
CA GLU A 24 -1.19 -7.25 -19.22
C GLU A 24 -1.65 -6.35 -18.07
N LEU A 25 -2.11 -6.95 -16.96
CA LEU A 25 -2.51 -6.21 -15.77
C LEU A 25 -1.35 -5.38 -15.20
N GLU A 26 -0.15 -5.97 -15.06
CA GLU A 26 1.04 -5.27 -14.59
C GLU A 26 1.34 -4.04 -15.46
N THR A 27 1.31 -4.21 -16.79
CA THR A 27 1.58 -3.13 -17.74
C THR A 27 0.56 -2.00 -17.61
N GLN A 28 -0.73 -2.34 -17.51
CA GLN A 28 -1.81 -1.37 -17.35
C GLN A 28 -1.70 -0.63 -16.01
N LEU A 29 -1.43 -1.34 -14.91
CA LEU A 29 -1.24 -0.75 -13.57
C LEU A 29 -0.04 0.20 -13.54
N LEU A 30 1.10 -0.20 -14.13
CA LEU A 30 2.30 0.64 -14.20
C LEU A 30 2.02 1.92 -14.99
N LYS A 31 1.34 1.81 -16.13
CA LYS A 31 0.95 2.97 -16.93
C LYS A 31 0.02 3.90 -16.16
N ALA A 32 -1.07 3.37 -15.61
CA ALA A 32 -2.05 4.16 -14.86
C ALA A 32 -1.42 4.85 -13.64
N THR A 33 -0.51 4.17 -12.93
CA THR A 33 0.19 4.75 -11.76
C THR A 33 1.11 5.90 -12.19
N LYS A 34 1.90 5.73 -13.26
CA LYS A 34 2.73 6.81 -13.81
C LYS A 34 1.91 7.98 -14.32
N ASP A 35 0.76 7.71 -14.94
CA ASP A 35 -0.17 8.74 -15.39
C ASP A 35 -0.76 9.50 -14.19
N GLY A 36 -1.18 8.80 -13.14
CA GLY A 36 -1.66 9.41 -11.91
C GLY A 36 -0.61 10.31 -11.24
N LEU A 37 0.63 9.84 -11.13
CA LEU A 37 1.73 10.61 -10.53
C LEU A 37 2.05 11.91 -11.30
N ARG A 38 1.89 11.91 -12.63
CA ARG A 38 2.05 13.12 -13.45
C ARG A 38 0.90 14.11 -13.30
N ASN A 39 -0.26 13.66 -12.83
CA ASN A 39 -1.48 14.46 -12.73
C ASN A 39 -1.96 14.62 -11.27
N ILE A 40 -1.05 14.55 -10.28
CA ILE A 40 -1.39 14.65 -8.86
C ILE A 40 -2.17 15.95 -8.55
N ASP A 41 -1.83 17.07 -9.19
CA ASP A 41 -2.49 18.34 -8.90
C ASP A 41 -3.96 18.35 -9.37
N GLU A 42 -4.27 17.68 -10.48
CA GLU A 42 -5.65 17.48 -10.93
C GLU A 42 -6.40 16.53 -10.00
N ILE A 43 -5.77 15.41 -9.62
CA ILE A 43 -6.35 14.46 -8.66
C ILE A 43 -6.63 15.15 -7.33
N SER A 44 -5.73 16.01 -6.87
CA SER A 44 -5.84 16.71 -5.59
C SER A 44 -7.00 17.71 -5.60
N ARG A 45 -7.13 18.51 -6.68
CA ARG A 45 -8.30 19.38 -6.91
C ARG A 45 -9.61 18.62 -6.89
N PHE A 46 -9.66 17.47 -7.55
CA PHE A 46 -10.86 16.63 -7.62
C PHE A 46 -11.21 15.96 -6.27
N ARG A 47 -10.20 15.64 -5.46
CA ARG A 47 -10.37 14.89 -4.19
C ARG A 47 -10.49 15.78 -2.95
N ALA A 48 -10.08 17.05 -3.05
CA ALA A 48 -10.23 18.01 -1.97
C ALA A 48 -11.70 18.16 -1.55
N ASN A 49 -11.91 18.44 -0.27
CA ASN A 49 -13.23 18.60 0.31
C ASN A 49 -13.16 19.51 1.55
N HIS A 50 -14.26 19.59 2.31
CA HIS A 50 -14.32 20.45 3.49
C HIS A 50 -13.31 20.09 4.60
N PHE A 51 -12.81 18.86 4.63
CA PHE A 51 -11.89 18.36 5.66
C PHE A 51 -10.43 18.32 5.20
N LEU A 52 -10.18 18.21 3.89
CA LEU A 52 -8.84 18.10 3.31
C LEU A 52 -8.71 19.11 2.18
N THR A 53 -7.76 20.03 2.32
CA THR A 53 -7.42 20.96 1.25
C THR A 53 -6.72 20.24 0.10
N GLU A 54 -6.64 20.89 -1.06
CA GLU A 54 -5.90 20.36 -2.20
C GLU A 54 -4.44 20.07 -1.84
N LEU A 55 -3.82 20.94 -1.03
CA LEU A 55 -2.44 20.77 -0.57
C LEU A 55 -2.30 19.55 0.35
N ASP A 56 -3.24 19.36 1.29
CA ASP A 56 -3.22 18.19 2.19
C ASP A 56 -3.28 16.89 1.38
N VAL A 57 -4.14 16.84 0.37
CA VAL A 57 -4.26 15.67 -0.52
C VAL A 57 -2.97 15.47 -1.32
N SER A 58 -2.43 16.54 -1.92
CA SER A 58 -1.23 16.42 -2.75
C SER A 58 -0.02 15.98 -1.95
N ASP A 59 0.17 16.54 -0.75
CA ASP A 59 1.30 16.22 0.11
C ASP A 59 1.20 14.79 0.62
N TYR A 60 0.00 14.36 1.02
CA TYR A 60 -0.24 12.99 1.45
C TYR A 60 0.08 11.97 0.35
N VAL A 61 -0.43 12.20 -0.86
CA VAL A 61 -0.22 11.29 -2.01
C VAL A 61 1.24 11.26 -2.45
N ARG A 62 1.94 12.40 -2.44
CA ARG A 62 3.36 12.49 -2.82
C ARG A 62 4.29 11.79 -1.84
N ASN A 63 3.87 11.59 -0.60
CA ASN A 63 4.68 10.92 0.43
C ASN A 63 4.68 9.38 0.34
N PHE A 64 3.95 8.78 -0.59
CA PHE A 64 4.00 7.34 -0.85
C PHE A 64 5.07 6.97 -1.88
N SER A 65 5.77 5.86 -1.60
CA SER A 65 6.50 5.11 -2.63
C SER A 65 5.56 4.09 -3.25
N TYR A 66 5.26 4.26 -4.54
CA TYR A 66 4.32 3.39 -5.28
C TYR A 66 5.01 2.26 -6.05
N PHE A 67 6.35 2.28 -6.13
CA PHE A 67 7.12 1.29 -6.86
C PHE A 67 7.99 0.51 -5.89
N LEU A 68 7.85 -0.81 -5.91
CA LEU A 68 8.60 -1.69 -5.02
C LEU A 68 9.99 -1.97 -5.61
N GLY A 69 11.02 -1.38 -5.01
CA GLY A 69 12.42 -1.67 -5.31
C GLY A 69 13.08 -2.55 -4.24
N GLU A 70 14.40 -2.68 -4.31
CA GLU A 70 15.18 -3.47 -3.35
C GLU A 70 14.99 -2.98 -1.90
N ASN A 71 14.87 -1.66 -1.70
CA ASN A 71 14.69 -1.06 -0.39
C ASN A 71 13.34 -1.46 0.23
N GLU A 72 12.25 -1.29 -0.53
CA GLU A 72 10.89 -1.67 -0.14
C GLU A 72 10.80 -3.17 0.15
N ARG A 73 11.38 -4.00 -0.73
CA ARG A 73 11.46 -5.46 -0.53
C ARG A 73 12.23 -5.82 0.75
N SER A 74 13.32 -5.12 1.04
CA SER A 74 14.08 -5.34 2.28
C SER A 74 13.27 -5.01 3.53
N GLY A 75 12.41 -4.00 3.47
CA GLY A 75 11.49 -3.63 4.54
C GLY A 75 10.41 -4.70 4.74
N GLN A 76 9.81 -5.16 3.64
CA GLN A 76 8.80 -6.24 3.63
C GLN A 76 9.35 -7.54 4.25
N MET A 77 10.58 -7.93 3.86
CA MET A 77 11.24 -9.12 4.42
C MET A 77 11.57 -8.97 5.90
N ASP A 78 12.05 -7.80 6.36
CA ASP A 78 12.31 -7.57 7.78
C ASP A 78 11.00 -7.60 8.60
N PHE A 79 9.91 -7.06 8.05
CA PHE A 79 8.60 -7.14 8.67
C PHE A 79 8.11 -8.58 8.80
N GLN A 80 8.16 -9.38 7.72
CA GLN A 80 7.78 -10.80 7.76
C GLN A 80 8.58 -11.57 8.81
N ARG A 81 9.91 -11.42 8.81
CA ARG A 81 10.80 -12.08 9.77
C ARG A 81 10.43 -11.77 11.23
N ARG A 82 10.02 -10.53 11.51
CA ARG A 82 9.59 -10.11 12.86
C ARG A 82 8.21 -10.65 13.19
N LEU A 83 7.29 -10.64 12.23
CA LEU A 83 5.96 -11.21 12.38
C LEU A 83 6.02 -12.70 12.73
N ASP A 84 6.92 -13.45 12.10
CA ASP A 84 7.14 -14.88 12.36
C ASP A 84 7.67 -15.18 13.77
N GLN A 85 8.24 -14.18 14.44
CA GLN A 85 8.73 -14.29 15.84
C GLN A 85 7.64 -13.98 16.86
N LEU A 86 6.52 -13.40 16.43
CA LEU A 86 5.41 -13.12 17.32
C LEU A 86 4.65 -14.41 17.63
N PRO A 87 4.18 -14.60 18.87
CA PRO A 87 3.23 -15.68 19.14
C PRO A 87 2.01 -15.50 18.25
N ALA A 88 1.38 -16.61 17.86
CA ALA A 88 0.15 -16.57 17.06
C ALA A 88 -0.85 -15.60 17.72
N TRP A 89 -1.20 -14.54 17.00
CA TRP A 89 -2.12 -13.54 17.51
C TRP A 89 -3.50 -14.19 17.73
N ARG A 90 -3.89 -14.32 18.99
CA ARG A 90 -5.23 -14.76 19.41
C ARG A 90 -5.88 -13.60 20.12
N PRO A 91 -6.72 -12.79 19.45
CA PRO A 91 -7.50 -11.78 20.14
C PRO A 91 -8.40 -12.49 21.16
N ASP A 92 -8.41 -11.98 22.39
CA ASP A 92 -9.17 -12.57 23.48
C ASP A 92 -10.66 -12.37 23.19
N SER A 93 -11.33 -13.42 22.75
CA SER A 93 -12.74 -13.38 22.34
C SER A 93 -13.68 -13.01 23.49
N GLN A 94 -13.19 -13.01 24.74
CA GLN A 94 -13.93 -12.52 25.92
C GLN A 94 -13.96 -10.99 26.05
N ALA A 95 -12.97 -10.26 25.52
CA ALA A 95 -12.94 -8.79 25.60
C ALA A 95 -14.03 -8.11 24.76
N VAL A 96 -14.53 -8.78 23.71
CA VAL A 96 -15.57 -8.27 22.81
C VAL A 96 -16.97 -8.32 23.45
N GLY A 97 -17.16 -9.11 24.51
CA GLY A 97 -18.44 -9.22 25.22
C GLY A 97 -18.74 -8.07 26.19
N SER A 98 -17.75 -7.26 26.57
CA SER A 98 -17.91 -6.20 27.57
C SER A 98 -18.21 -4.81 26.99
N LEU A 99 -18.40 -4.71 25.66
CA LEU A 99 -18.72 -3.48 24.93
C LEU A 99 -20.14 -3.48 24.30
N ARG A 100 -21.01 -4.39 24.75
CA ARG A 100 -22.43 -4.43 24.36
C ARG A 100 -23.34 -4.12 25.53
#